data_AF-A0A1D9G463-F1
#
_entry.id   AF-A0A1D9G463-F1
#
_cell.length_a   1.000
_cell.length_b   1.000
_cell.length_c   1.000
_cell.angle_alpha   90.00
_cell.angle_beta   90.00
_cell.angle_gamma   90.00
#
_symmetry.space_group_name_H-M   'P 1'
#
loop_
_entity.id
_entity.type
_entity.pdbx_description
1 polymer ?
#
loop_
_entity_poly.entity_id
_entity_poly.type
_entity_poly.pdbx_seq_one_letter_code
_entity_poly.pdbx_strand_id
1 'polypeptide(L)'
;MTVIVNMISRADIVSNLYGILAQQKNSLLDLIWEQHHFHEKRRWSALDMIGVIDIENLSEMDKVNLWNAGRAELTTKPGADRLARLADNECRRWQDRNPVVAKVMQACGTWSRYWNEEESFHEMTLNHLSSLLGLEPVSDEILIEFRKIFPDDDMLRTLVLLAISEITATVNYSWCASVAQDIGLRKLFKQIAADESQHMTYFISFAKALVDSKEYSPKGAFAVAHLFLREGGELYGSKRQAVERRDSHVNWWDALKYEMVIPDNVERKQGLIFSALRQITGIQVKSATEVEEKWLELVGC
;
A
#
# COMPACT_ATOMS: atom_id res chain seq x y z
N MET A 1 -18.88 24.49 29.00
CA MET A 1 -18.80 23.01 28.93
C MET A 1 -17.58 22.66 28.13
N THR A 2 -16.54 22.14 28.75
CA THR A 2 -15.35 21.65 28.05
C THR A 2 -15.70 20.27 27.50
N VAL A 3 -15.93 20.16 26.20
CA VAL A 3 -16.06 18.86 25.55
C VAL A 3 -14.69 18.22 25.59
N ILE A 4 -14.49 17.26 26.49
CA ILE A 4 -13.31 16.39 26.44
C ILE A 4 -13.54 15.48 25.24
N VAL A 5 -13.01 15.86 24.08
CA VAL A 5 -12.88 14.97 22.94
C VAL A 5 -11.85 13.93 23.35
N ASN A 6 -12.28 12.68 23.55
CA ASN A 6 -11.35 11.56 23.67
C ASN A 6 -10.61 11.43 22.33
N MET A 7 -9.48 12.12 22.19
CA MET A 7 -8.67 12.04 20.99
C MET A 7 -8.06 10.64 20.90
N ILE A 8 -8.46 9.87 19.89
CA ILE A 8 -7.82 8.60 19.57
C ILE A 8 -6.45 8.94 19.00
N SER A 9 -5.37 8.51 19.67
CA SER A 9 -4.04 8.81 19.15
C SER A 9 -3.77 8.00 17.88
N ARG A 10 -2.93 8.55 16.98
CA ARG A 10 -2.45 7.80 15.80
C ARG A 10 -1.81 6.47 16.21
N ALA A 11 -1.03 6.46 17.29
CA ALA A 11 -0.38 5.26 17.78
C ALA A 11 -1.41 4.18 18.16
N ASP A 12 -2.55 4.58 18.72
CA ASP A 12 -3.63 3.65 19.08
C ASP A 12 -4.36 3.12 17.83
N ILE A 13 -4.69 4.00 16.86
CA ILE A 13 -5.29 3.56 15.58
C ILE A 13 -4.39 2.53 14.91
N VAL A 14 -3.08 2.70 14.97
CA VAL A 14 -2.12 1.80 14.33
C VAL A 14 -1.95 0.48 15.09
N SER A 15 -1.90 0.52 16.42
CA SER A 15 -1.51 -0.64 17.23
C SER A 15 -2.67 -1.44 17.82
N ASN A 16 -3.86 -0.85 17.97
CA ASN A 16 -4.96 -1.41 18.75
C ASN A 16 -6.36 -1.07 18.20
N LEU A 17 -6.51 -0.97 16.87
CA LEU A 17 -7.78 -0.60 16.24
C LEU A 17 -8.97 -1.47 16.68
N TYR A 18 -8.79 -2.79 16.74
CA TYR A 18 -9.85 -3.70 17.20
C TYR A 18 -10.24 -3.41 18.66
N GLY A 19 -9.26 -3.25 19.54
CA GLY A 19 -9.51 -2.95 20.96
C GLY A 19 -10.24 -1.63 21.15
N ILE A 20 -9.91 -0.59 20.37
CA ILE A 20 -10.60 0.70 20.39
C ILE A 20 -12.08 0.55 20.07
N LEU A 21 -12.40 -0.19 18.99
CA LEU A 21 -13.79 -0.39 18.55
C LEU A 21 -14.55 -1.36 19.47
N ALA A 22 -13.88 -2.37 20.02
CA ALA A 22 -14.47 -3.35 20.93
C ALA A 22 -14.80 -2.78 22.31
N GLN A 23 -13.98 -1.85 22.84
CA GLN A 23 -14.20 -1.22 24.13
C GLN A 23 -15.36 -0.21 24.14
N GLN A 24 -15.88 0.16 22.96
CA GLN A 24 -17.01 1.09 22.76
C GLN A 24 -16.84 2.48 23.43
N LYS A 25 -15.62 2.87 23.79
CA LYS A 25 -15.34 4.20 24.34
C LYS A 25 -15.40 5.31 23.29
N ASN A 26 -15.24 4.94 22.02
CA ASN A 26 -15.32 5.82 20.87
C ASN A 26 -16.32 5.25 19.86
N SER A 27 -17.05 6.13 19.19
CA SER A 27 -17.93 5.74 18.09
C SER A 27 -17.12 5.46 16.82
N LEU A 28 -17.74 4.78 15.85
CA LEU A 28 -17.16 4.63 14.52
C LEU A 28 -16.94 5.99 13.84
N LEU A 29 -17.83 6.95 14.11
CA LEU A 29 -17.71 8.30 13.56
C LEU A 29 -16.47 9.02 14.10
N ASP A 30 -16.15 8.87 15.40
CA ASP A 30 -14.96 9.47 16.00
C ASP A 30 -13.68 8.93 15.36
N LEU A 31 -13.62 7.62 15.10
CA LEU A 31 -12.50 7.01 14.37
C LEU A 31 -12.37 7.55 12.94
N ILE A 32 -13.48 7.61 12.20
CA ILE A 32 -13.51 8.13 10.84
C ILE A 32 -13.10 9.61 10.80
N TRP A 33 -13.53 10.38 11.81
CA TRP A 33 -13.13 11.78 11.96
C TRP A 33 -11.63 11.91 12.15
N GLU A 34 -11.02 11.11 13.03
CA GLU A 34 -9.57 11.15 13.21
C GLU A 34 -8.83 10.71 11.93
N GLN A 35 -9.30 9.70 11.21
CA GLN A 35 -8.74 9.31 9.91
C GLN A 35 -8.78 10.47 8.90
N HIS A 36 -9.92 11.15 8.79
CA HIS A 36 -10.09 12.32 7.94
C HIS A 36 -9.15 13.46 8.35
N HIS A 37 -9.12 13.79 9.64
CA HIS A 37 -8.27 14.84 10.20
C HIS A 37 -6.78 14.56 9.97
N PHE A 38 -6.34 13.30 10.04
CA PHE A 38 -4.97 12.92 9.69
C PHE A 38 -4.66 13.08 8.21
N HIS A 39 -5.60 12.72 7.33
CA HIS A 39 -5.47 12.91 5.89
C HIS A 39 -5.36 14.41 5.53
N GLU A 40 -6.26 15.25 6.05
CA GLU A 40 -6.26 16.70 5.81
C GLU A 40 -4.93 17.36 6.16
N LYS A 41 -4.32 16.97 7.30
CA LYS A 41 -3.02 17.52 7.75
C LYS A 41 -1.84 17.21 6.84
N ARG A 42 -2.00 16.26 5.93
CA ARG A 42 -0.93 15.73 5.09
C ARG A 42 -1.10 16.03 3.62
N ARG A 43 -2.24 16.60 3.22
CA ARG A 43 -2.48 17.01 1.85
C ARG A 43 -1.35 17.90 1.35
N TRP A 44 -0.96 17.66 0.12
CA TRP A 44 0.06 18.39 -0.60
C TRP A 44 -0.42 18.69 -2.03
N SER A 45 0.15 19.74 -2.63
CA SER A 45 -0.23 20.20 -3.96
C SER A 45 0.71 19.60 -5.02
N ALA A 46 0.14 18.87 -5.98
CA ALA A 46 0.87 18.39 -7.16
C ALA A 46 1.51 19.55 -7.93
N LEU A 47 0.79 20.66 -8.08
CA LEU A 47 1.28 21.85 -8.78
C LEU A 47 2.48 22.48 -8.05
N ASP A 48 2.42 22.56 -6.71
CA ASP A 48 3.50 23.13 -5.92
C ASP A 48 4.75 22.23 -5.94
N MET A 49 4.54 20.90 -5.92
CA MET A 49 5.65 19.95 -6.01
C MET A 49 6.31 19.96 -7.38
N ILE A 50 5.55 20.07 -8.47
CA ILE A 50 6.11 20.18 -9.82
C ILE A 50 6.81 21.53 -10.00
N GLY A 51 6.23 22.62 -9.49
CA GLY A 51 6.77 23.98 -9.68
C GLY A 51 8.14 24.24 -9.03
N VAL A 52 8.61 23.33 -8.16
CA VAL A 52 9.94 23.43 -7.54
C VAL A 52 10.99 22.52 -8.18
N ILE A 53 10.64 21.78 -9.23
CA ILE A 53 11.55 20.87 -9.95
C ILE A 53 12.22 21.62 -11.09
N ASP A 54 13.55 21.55 -11.17
CA ASP A 54 14.31 22.07 -12.31
C ASP A 54 14.25 21.08 -13.49
N ILE A 55 13.16 21.18 -14.26
CA ILE A 55 12.85 20.30 -15.40
C ILE A 55 13.96 20.34 -16.47
N GLU A 56 14.61 21.49 -16.65
CA GLU A 56 15.63 21.68 -17.70
C GLU A 56 16.93 20.94 -17.39
N ASN A 57 17.23 20.72 -16.10
CA ASN A 57 18.49 20.16 -15.64
C ASN A 57 18.38 18.80 -14.95
N LEU A 58 17.28 18.06 -15.15
CA LEU A 58 17.16 16.69 -14.63
C LEU A 58 18.16 15.74 -15.30
N SER A 59 18.82 14.93 -14.47
CA SER A 59 19.74 13.89 -14.96
C SER A 59 18.99 12.77 -15.70
N GLU A 60 19.68 12.01 -16.54
CA GLU A 60 19.07 10.84 -17.20
C GLU A 60 18.58 9.80 -16.19
N MET A 61 19.28 9.63 -15.06
CA MET A 61 18.84 8.76 -13.98
C MET A 61 17.53 9.25 -13.34
N ASP A 62 17.38 10.56 -13.15
CA ASP A 62 16.14 11.16 -12.63
C ASP A 62 14.96 10.88 -13.57
N LYS A 63 15.17 11.06 -14.88
CA LYS A 63 14.16 10.78 -15.92
C LYS A 63 13.74 9.32 -15.93
N VAL A 64 14.70 8.38 -15.86
CA VAL A 64 14.42 6.94 -15.83
C VAL A 64 13.63 6.56 -14.58
N ASN A 65 14.03 7.06 -13.41
CA ASN A 65 13.33 6.76 -12.15
C ASN A 65 11.91 7.32 -12.16
N LEU A 66 11.74 8.56 -12.60
CA LEU A 66 10.44 9.21 -12.74
C LEU A 66 9.52 8.44 -13.69
N TRP A 67 10.04 8.07 -14.87
CA TRP A 67 9.25 7.39 -15.88
C TRP A 67 8.71 6.07 -15.34
N ASN A 68 9.57 5.24 -14.73
CA ASN A 68 9.14 3.96 -14.19
C ASN A 68 8.18 4.10 -13.00
N ALA A 69 8.44 5.06 -12.09
CA ALA A 69 7.55 5.38 -11.00
C ALA A 69 6.13 5.72 -11.50
N GLY A 70 6.01 6.59 -12.50
CA GLY A 70 4.71 6.98 -13.03
C GLY A 70 3.89 5.82 -13.59
N ARG A 71 4.55 4.77 -14.13
CA ARG A 71 3.81 3.60 -14.64
C ARG A 71 3.48 2.57 -13.58
N ALA A 72 4.32 2.45 -12.54
CA ALA A 72 3.98 1.62 -11.39
C ALA A 72 2.64 2.06 -10.78
N GLU A 73 2.42 3.38 -10.70
CA GLU A 73 1.20 3.95 -10.14
C GLU A 73 -0.09 3.70 -10.93
N LEU A 74 -0.01 3.23 -12.19
CA LEU A 74 -1.21 2.93 -12.98
C LEU A 74 -2.08 1.84 -12.35
N THR A 75 -1.46 0.98 -11.52
CA THR A 75 -2.12 -0.16 -10.86
C THR A 75 -2.80 0.19 -9.54
N THR A 76 -2.54 1.36 -8.96
CA THR A 76 -2.96 1.66 -7.57
C THR A 76 -4.47 1.96 -7.47
N LYS A 77 -5.01 2.65 -8.47
CA LYS A 77 -6.43 3.04 -8.57
C LYS A 77 -7.42 1.87 -8.57
N PRO A 78 -7.29 0.84 -9.44
CA PRO A 78 -8.15 -0.34 -9.35
C PRO A 78 -8.05 -1.07 -8.01
N GLY A 79 -6.90 -0.99 -7.33
CA GLY A 79 -6.71 -1.53 -5.98
C GLY A 79 -7.60 -0.84 -4.95
N ALA A 80 -7.66 0.49 -4.98
CA ALA A 80 -8.53 1.29 -4.11
C ALA A 80 -10.01 1.05 -4.35
N ASP A 81 -10.44 1.02 -5.62
CA ASP A 81 -11.84 0.76 -5.96
C ASP A 81 -12.28 -0.65 -5.54
N ARG A 82 -11.41 -1.66 -5.73
CA ARG A 82 -11.63 -3.02 -5.22
C ARG A 82 -11.77 -3.01 -3.70
N LEU A 83 -10.85 -2.38 -2.98
CA LEU A 83 -10.85 -2.38 -1.52
C LEU A 83 -12.12 -1.75 -0.95
N ALA A 84 -12.54 -0.60 -1.48
CA ALA A 84 -13.76 0.08 -1.04
C ALA A 84 -15.00 -0.80 -1.21
N ARG A 85 -15.12 -1.48 -2.36
CA ARG A 85 -16.22 -2.39 -2.66
C ARG A 85 -16.18 -3.66 -1.80
N LEU A 86 -15.01 -4.26 -1.63
CA LEU A 86 -14.82 -5.44 -0.78
C LEU A 86 -15.16 -5.12 0.67
N ALA A 87 -14.69 -3.99 1.19
CA ALA A 87 -14.97 -3.53 2.55
C ALA A 87 -16.48 -3.32 2.80
N ASP A 88 -17.20 -2.74 1.85
CA ASP A 88 -18.65 -2.54 1.94
C ASP A 88 -19.41 -3.88 1.98
N ASN A 89 -19.03 -4.83 1.10
CA ASN A 89 -19.60 -6.18 1.10
C ASN A 89 -19.33 -6.92 2.41
N GLU A 90 -18.10 -6.86 2.91
CA GLU A 90 -17.68 -7.46 4.17
C GLU A 90 -18.38 -6.81 5.38
N CYS A 91 -18.52 -5.49 5.38
CA CYS A 91 -19.25 -4.78 6.44
C CYS A 91 -20.67 -5.33 6.58
N ARG A 92 -21.41 -5.43 5.47
CA ARG A 92 -22.78 -5.99 5.47
C ARG A 92 -22.80 -7.45 5.91
N ARG A 93 -21.83 -8.26 5.47
CA ARG A 93 -21.71 -9.66 5.87
C ARG A 93 -21.53 -9.84 7.38
N TRP A 94 -20.78 -8.94 8.01
CA TRP A 94 -20.45 -9.01 9.44
C TRP A 94 -21.42 -8.27 10.34
N GLN A 95 -22.26 -7.37 9.81
CA GLN A 95 -23.11 -6.46 10.59
C GLN A 95 -23.91 -7.18 11.69
N ASP A 96 -24.52 -8.32 11.37
CA ASP A 96 -25.35 -9.09 12.30
C ASP A 96 -24.60 -10.20 13.04
N ARG A 97 -23.33 -10.46 12.68
CA ARG A 97 -22.52 -11.57 13.23
C ARG A 97 -21.47 -11.09 14.22
N ASN A 98 -20.76 -10.04 13.84
CA ASN A 98 -19.72 -9.41 14.64
C ASN A 98 -19.70 -7.90 14.33
N PRO A 99 -20.48 -7.10 15.08
CA PRO A 99 -20.60 -5.66 14.84
C PRO A 99 -19.28 -4.89 14.98
N VAL A 100 -18.31 -5.42 15.73
CA VAL A 100 -16.98 -4.80 15.85
C VAL A 100 -16.21 -4.98 14.54
N VAL A 101 -16.21 -6.19 13.97
CA VAL A 101 -15.60 -6.44 12.66
C VAL A 101 -16.28 -5.63 11.58
N ALA A 102 -17.61 -5.51 11.59
CA ALA A 102 -18.33 -4.64 10.65
C ALA A 102 -17.86 -3.18 10.73
N LYS A 103 -17.63 -2.64 11.94
CA LYS A 103 -17.06 -1.30 12.13
C LYS A 103 -15.63 -1.18 11.58
N VAL A 104 -14.79 -2.21 11.75
CA VAL A 104 -13.44 -2.25 11.16
C VAL A 104 -13.54 -2.16 9.63
N MET A 105 -14.43 -2.95 9.01
CA MET A 105 -14.64 -2.92 7.56
C MET A 105 -15.13 -1.57 7.07
N GLN A 106 -16.10 -0.96 7.77
CA GLN A 106 -16.61 0.36 7.41
C GLN A 106 -15.55 1.45 7.54
N ALA A 107 -14.72 1.42 8.59
CA ALA A 107 -13.60 2.33 8.76
C ALA A 107 -12.56 2.15 7.64
N CYS A 108 -12.24 0.90 7.28
CA CYS A 108 -11.34 0.57 6.18
C CYS A 108 -11.85 1.09 4.84
N GLY A 109 -13.10 0.79 4.49
CA GLY A 109 -13.72 1.25 3.25
C GLY A 109 -13.83 2.78 3.18
N THR A 110 -14.05 3.45 4.31
CA THR A 110 -14.05 4.92 4.37
C THR A 110 -12.66 5.48 4.13
N TRP A 111 -11.66 4.99 4.88
CA TRP A 111 -10.27 5.42 4.72
C TRP A 111 -9.71 5.14 3.31
N SER A 112 -10.10 4.03 2.68
CA SER A 112 -9.66 3.69 1.32
C SER A 112 -9.98 4.75 0.28
N ARG A 113 -10.96 5.64 0.53
CA ARG A 113 -11.27 6.77 -0.35
C ARG A 113 -10.24 7.90 -0.23
N TYR A 114 -9.71 8.13 0.97
CA TYR A 114 -8.60 9.07 1.19
C TYR A 114 -7.32 8.53 0.58
N TRP A 115 -7.04 7.24 0.79
CA TRP A 115 -5.95 6.54 0.11
C TRP A 115 -6.08 6.70 -1.42
N ASN A 116 -7.27 6.42 -1.99
CA ASN A 116 -7.51 6.61 -3.42
C ASN A 116 -7.22 8.04 -3.88
N GLU A 117 -7.58 9.04 -3.09
CA GLU A 117 -7.29 10.44 -3.39
C GLU A 117 -5.77 10.66 -3.48
N GLU A 118 -5.03 10.29 -2.43
CA GLU A 118 -3.57 10.39 -2.31
C GLU A 118 -2.85 9.72 -3.50
N GLU A 119 -3.28 8.51 -3.86
CA GLU A 119 -2.71 7.76 -4.99
C GLU A 119 -2.93 8.44 -6.35
N SER A 120 -4.05 9.17 -6.53
CA SER A 120 -4.19 10.00 -7.74
C SER A 120 -3.19 11.13 -7.80
N PHE A 121 -2.79 11.70 -6.66
CA PHE A 121 -1.74 12.72 -6.67
C PHE A 121 -0.41 12.11 -7.12
N HIS A 122 -0.08 10.90 -6.65
CA HIS A 122 1.14 10.20 -7.04
C HIS A 122 1.15 9.92 -8.53
N GLU A 123 0.13 9.21 -9.02
CA GLU A 123 0.00 8.80 -10.42
C GLU A 123 0.03 10.02 -11.37
N MET A 124 -0.82 11.02 -11.11
CA MET A 124 -0.96 12.17 -12.00
C MET A 124 0.29 13.05 -11.98
N THR A 125 0.90 13.27 -10.80
CA THR A 125 2.12 14.08 -10.70
C THR A 125 3.26 13.46 -11.50
N LEU A 126 3.50 12.16 -11.33
CA LEU A 126 4.61 11.46 -11.98
C LEU A 126 4.40 11.35 -13.51
N ASN A 127 3.18 11.05 -13.97
CA ASN A 127 2.88 10.97 -15.41
C ASN A 127 2.85 12.34 -16.08
N HIS A 128 2.36 13.38 -15.39
CA HIS A 128 2.40 14.74 -15.91
C HIS A 128 3.85 15.23 -16.04
N LEU A 129 4.68 15.02 -15.01
CA LEU A 129 6.10 15.40 -15.07
C LEU A 129 6.84 14.64 -16.19
N SER A 130 6.53 13.35 -16.39
CA SER A 130 7.07 12.58 -17.52
C SER A 130 6.71 13.21 -18.87
N SER A 131 5.49 13.75 -18.99
CA SER A 131 5.03 14.43 -20.20
C SER A 131 5.74 15.76 -20.42
N LEU A 132 5.97 16.55 -19.36
CA LEU A 132 6.70 17.82 -19.43
C LEU A 132 8.17 17.62 -19.88
N LEU A 133 8.75 16.47 -19.55
CA LEU A 133 10.11 16.09 -19.94
C LEU A 133 10.19 15.47 -21.34
N GLY A 134 9.07 15.34 -22.06
CA GLY A 134 9.02 14.71 -23.38
C GLY A 134 9.37 13.22 -23.36
N LEU A 135 9.18 12.54 -22.23
CA LEU A 135 9.36 11.09 -22.14
C LEU A 135 8.23 10.37 -22.87
N GLU A 136 8.41 9.08 -23.18
CA GLU A 136 7.35 8.27 -23.79
C GLU A 136 6.06 8.42 -22.97
N PRO A 137 4.90 8.75 -23.57
CA PRO A 137 3.64 8.89 -22.85
C PRO A 137 3.01 7.52 -22.52
N VAL A 138 2.03 7.50 -21.62
CA VAL A 138 1.14 6.34 -21.43
C VAL A 138 0.06 6.44 -22.51
N SER A 139 -0.11 5.40 -23.34
CA SER A 139 -1.17 5.40 -24.35
C SER A 139 -2.54 5.16 -23.71
N ASP A 140 -3.61 5.57 -24.40
CA ASP A 140 -4.98 5.34 -23.94
C ASP A 140 -5.26 3.84 -23.74
N GLU A 141 -4.76 2.99 -24.64
CA GLU A 141 -4.92 1.53 -24.54
C GLU A 141 -4.22 0.97 -23.30
N ILE A 142 -3.01 1.43 -23.00
CA ILE A 142 -2.29 1.01 -21.79
C ILE A 142 -3.03 1.50 -20.55
N LEU A 143 -3.46 2.76 -20.53
CA LEU A 143 -4.18 3.30 -19.40
C LEU A 143 -5.47 2.51 -19.13
N ILE A 144 -6.26 2.22 -20.17
CA ILE A 144 -7.50 1.44 -20.06
C ILE A 144 -7.21 0.00 -19.59
N GLU A 145 -6.18 -0.65 -20.14
CA GLU A 145 -5.79 -2.00 -19.76
C GLU A 145 -5.42 -2.09 -18.27
N PHE A 146 -4.64 -1.12 -17.77
CA PHE A 146 -4.20 -1.07 -16.39
C PHE A 146 -5.29 -0.61 -15.41
N ARG A 147 -6.43 -0.11 -15.91
CA ARG A 147 -7.62 0.24 -15.12
C ARG A 147 -8.60 -0.92 -14.92
N LYS A 148 -8.29 -2.11 -15.41
CA LYS A 148 -9.12 -3.30 -15.20
C LYS A 148 -9.30 -3.60 -13.70
N ILE A 149 -10.50 -4.04 -13.36
CA ILE A 149 -10.88 -4.35 -11.98
C ILE A 149 -10.12 -5.58 -11.50
N PHE A 150 -9.41 -5.46 -10.37
CA PHE A 150 -8.86 -6.62 -9.69
C PHE A 150 -9.99 -7.50 -9.14
N PRO A 151 -9.89 -8.84 -9.30
CA PRO A 151 -10.86 -9.76 -8.73
C PRO A 151 -10.86 -9.65 -7.19
N ASP A 152 -12.02 -9.89 -6.59
CA ASP A 152 -12.13 -9.95 -5.14
C ASP A 152 -11.36 -11.14 -4.58
N ASP A 153 -10.93 -11.00 -3.33
CA ASP A 153 -10.32 -12.07 -2.56
C ASP A 153 -10.73 -11.94 -1.10
N ASP A 154 -10.26 -12.85 -0.24
CA ASP A 154 -10.37 -12.70 1.21
C ASP A 154 -9.83 -11.34 1.67
N MET A 155 -10.54 -10.70 2.61
CA MET A 155 -10.20 -9.35 3.07
C MET A 155 -8.85 -9.29 3.77
N LEU A 156 -8.49 -10.29 4.59
CA LEU A 156 -7.18 -10.33 5.23
C LEU A 156 -6.08 -10.48 4.18
N ARG A 157 -6.23 -11.38 3.21
CA ARG A 157 -5.26 -11.53 2.12
C ARG A 157 -5.13 -10.24 1.30
N THR A 158 -6.24 -9.55 1.02
CA THR A 158 -6.24 -8.28 0.30
C THR A 158 -5.47 -7.20 1.06
N LEU A 159 -5.74 -7.02 2.35
CA LEU A 159 -5.04 -6.03 3.19
C LEU A 159 -3.55 -6.34 3.35
N VAL A 160 -3.19 -7.62 3.48
CA VAL A 160 -1.77 -8.03 3.59
C VAL A 160 -1.05 -7.81 2.26
N LEU A 161 -1.69 -8.10 1.12
CA LEU A 161 -1.13 -7.82 -0.21
C LEU A 161 -0.86 -6.33 -0.35
N LEU A 162 -1.83 -5.48 -0.01
CA LEU A 162 -1.68 -4.03 -0.08
C LEU A 162 -0.57 -3.56 0.88
N ALA A 163 -0.53 -4.05 2.12
CA ALA A 163 0.56 -3.71 3.05
C ALA A 163 1.96 -4.04 2.49
N ILE A 164 2.13 -5.18 1.82
CA ILE A 164 3.40 -5.58 1.21
C ILE A 164 3.72 -4.75 -0.05
N SER A 165 2.69 -4.40 -0.82
CA SER A 165 2.82 -3.45 -1.93
C SER A 165 3.35 -2.09 -1.44
N GLU A 166 2.74 -1.55 -0.39
CA GLU A 166 3.16 -0.28 0.23
C GLU A 166 4.56 -0.34 0.86
N ILE A 167 4.95 -1.47 1.44
CA ILE A 167 6.35 -1.70 1.88
C ILE A 167 7.30 -1.54 0.69
N THR A 168 6.95 -2.14 -0.44
CA THR A 168 7.77 -2.14 -1.65
C THR A 168 7.87 -0.73 -2.22
N ALA A 169 6.75 -0.02 -2.32
CA ALA A 169 6.69 1.37 -2.78
C ALA A 169 7.48 2.30 -1.84
N THR A 170 7.27 2.20 -0.51
CA THR A 170 8.03 2.97 0.49
C THR A 170 9.54 2.83 0.30
N VAL A 171 10.03 1.60 0.11
CA VAL A 171 11.47 1.33 -0.08
C VAL A 171 11.96 1.88 -1.41
N ASN A 172 11.20 1.67 -2.49
CA ASN A 172 11.56 2.14 -3.83
C ASN A 172 11.61 3.67 -3.89
N TYR A 173 10.59 4.37 -3.38
CA TYR A 173 10.55 5.83 -3.37
C TYR A 173 11.54 6.47 -2.42
N SER A 174 11.79 5.84 -1.26
CA SER A 174 12.89 6.25 -0.37
C SER A 174 14.23 6.17 -1.08
N TRP A 175 14.43 5.13 -1.89
CA TRP A 175 15.64 5.00 -2.68
C TRP A 175 15.71 6.05 -3.80
N CYS A 176 14.64 6.23 -4.58
CA CYS A 176 14.58 7.27 -5.63
C CYS A 176 14.92 8.65 -5.05
N ALA A 177 14.37 8.99 -3.88
CA ALA A 177 14.71 10.21 -3.15
C ALA A 177 16.20 10.30 -2.78
N SER A 178 16.83 9.18 -2.41
CA SER A 178 18.24 9.16 -1.99
C SER A 178 19.22 9.40 -3.13
N VAL A 179 18.84 9.02 -4.36
CA VAL A 179 19.70 9.16 -5.55
C VAL A 179 19.32 10.34 -6.44
N ALA A 180 18.12 10.90 -6.26
CA ALA A 180 17.67 12.06 -7.03
C ALA A 180 18.63 13.23 -6.86
N GLN A 181 19.09 13.80 -7.98
CA GLN A 181 20.04 14.91 -7.96
C GLN A 181 19.33 16.25 -7.74
N ASP A 182 18.19 16.45 -8.40
CA ASP A 182 17.35 17.62 -8.22
C ASP A 182 16.68 17.64 -6.83
N ILE A 183 16.66 18.81 -6.20
CA ILE A 183 16.13 18.99 -4.85
C ILE A 183 14.60 18.92 -4.85
N GLY A 184 13.94 19.44 -5.89
CA GLY A 184 12.49 19.37 -6.05
C GLY A 184 12.02 17.92 -6.21
N LEU A 185 12.67 17.16 -7.10
CA LEU A 185 12.36 15.77 -7.37
C LEU A 185 12.64 14.89 -6.14
N ARG A 186 13.75 15.14 -5.44
CA ARG A 186 14.01 14.51 -4.14
C ARG A 186 12.89 14.77 -3.14
N LYS A 187 12.38 16.00 -3.08
CA LYS A 187 11.26 16.36 -2.18
C LYS A 187 9.98 15.62 -2.56
N LEU A 188 9.67 15.53 -3.86
CA LEU A 188 8.52 14.76 -4.36
C LEU A 188 8.61 13.29 -3.95
N PHE A 189 9.74 12.62 -4.23
CA PHE A 189 9.91 11.21 -3.85
C PHE A 189 9.89 10.98 -2.34
N LYS A 190 10.40 11.93 -1.54
CA LYS A 190 10.27 11.86 -0.08
C LYS A 190 8.83 11.99 0.39
N GLN A 191 8.03 12.84 -0.25
CA GLN A 191 6.61 13.00 0.07
C GLN A 191 5.86 11.71 -0.24
N ILE A 192 6.02 11.17 -1.46
CA ILE A 192 5.40 9.91 -1.87
C ILE A 192 5.81 8.79 -0.91
N ALA A 193 7.11 8.60 -0.64
CA ALA A 193 7.58 7.58 0.31
C ALA A 193 6.98 7.72 1.73
N ALA A 194 6.69 8.95 2.15
CA ALA A 194 6.05 9.21 3.43
C ALA A 194 4.56 8.85 3.44
N ASP A 195 3.87 8.98 2.30
CA ASP A 195 2.49 8.56 2.09
C ASP A 195 2.43 7.01 2.09
N GLU A 196 3.27 6.33 1.31
CA GLU A 196 3.31 4.85 1.28
C GLU A 196 3.59 4.23 2.64
N SER A 197 4.50 4.84 3.40
CA SER A 197 4.82 4.39 4.75
C SER A 197 3.60 4.49 5.68
N GLN A 198 2.75 5.51 5.47
CA GLN A 198 1.50 5.65 6.20
C GLN A 198 0.45 4.66 5.70
N HIS A 199 0.29 4.48 4.39
CA HIS A 199 -0.63 3.51 3.80
C HIS A 199 -0.35 2.10 4.32
N MET A 200 0.92 1.68 4.26
CA MET A 200 1.43 0.44 4.87
C MET A 200 0.95 0.30 6.32
N THR A 201 1.11 1.36 7.10
CA THR A 201 0.77 1.35 8.53
C THR A 201 -0.73 1.16 8.75
N TYR A 202 -1.59 1.78 7.93
CA TYR A 202 -3.04 1.58 7.98
C TYR A 202 -3.43 0.16 7.57
N PHE A 203 -2.88 -0.36 6.47
CA PHE A 203 -3.16 -1.74 6.04
C PHE A 203 -2.76 -2.77 7.09
N ILE A 204 -1.59 -2.60 7.71
CA ILE A 204 -1.16 -3.43 8.85
C ILE A 204 -2.16 -3.36 9.99
N SER A 205 -2.64 -2.16 10.34
CA SER A 205 -3.61 -1.98 11.42
C SER A 205 -4.96 -2.67 11.13
N PHE A 206 -5.50 -2.51 9.92
CA PHE A 206 -6.73 -3.19 9.53
C PHE A 206 -6.55 -4.72 9.51
N ALA A 207 -5.47 -5.23 8.91
CA ALA A 207 -5.17 -6.66 8.88
C ALA A 207 -5.01 -7.23 10.30
N LYS A 208 -4.31 -6.51 11.18
CA LYS A 208 -4.18 -6.85 12.59
C LYS A 208 -5.55 -6.93 13.27
N ALA A 209 -6.42 -5.94 13.05
CA ALA A 209 -7.75 -5.93 13.65
C ALA A 209 -8.60 -7.15 13.25
N LEU A 210 -8.46 -7.61 12.00
CA LEU A 210 -9.11 -8.84 11.54
C LEU A 210 -8.57 -10.08 12.25
N VAL A 211 -7.26 -10.21 12.41
CA VAL A 211 -6.65 -11.35 13.14
C VAL A 211 -6.98 -11.30 14.64
N ASP A 212 -6.96 -10.12 15.25
CA ASP A 212 -7.29 -9.92 16.66
C ASP A 212 -8.76 -10.27 16.95
N SER A 213 -9.66 -10.07 15.98
CA SER A 213 -11.07 -10.46 16.09
C SER A 213 -11.31 -11.96 16.19
N LYS A 214 -10.32 -12.79 15.83
CA LYS A 214 -10.40 -14.26 15.72
C LYS A 214 -11.31 -14.79 14.61
N GLU A 215 -11.95 -13.91 13.83
CA GLU A 215 -12.75 -14.29 12.66
C GLU A 215 -11.88 -14.61 11.43
N TYR A 216 -10.65 -14.10 11.40
CA TYR A 216 -9.69 -14.31 10.32
C TYR A 216 -8.46 -15.08 10.81
N SER A 217 -8.10 -16.12 10.07
CA SER A 217 -6.93 -16.94 10.39
C SER A 217 -5.63 -16.26 9.94
N PRO A 218 -4.57 -16.24 10.78
CA PRO A 218 -3.24 -15.75 10.41
C PRO A 218 -2.67 -16.41 9.15
N LYS A 219 -3.14 -17.60 8.77
CA LYS A 219 -2.69 -18.32 7.56
C LYS A 219 -2.79 -17.47 6.30
N GLY A 220 -3.80 -16.59 6.21
CA GLY A 220 -3.98 -15.69 5.08
C GLY A 220 -2.82 -14.72 4.92
N ALA A 221 -2.33 -14.16 6.04
CA ALA A 221 -1.18 -13.26 6.03
C ALA A 221 0.11 -13.97 5.62
N PHE A 222 0.34 -15.17 6.15
CA PHE A 222 1.51 -15.98 5.80
C PHE A 222 1.48 -16.48 4.35
N ALA A 223 0.32 -16.86 3.81
CA ALA A 223 0.18 -17.27 2.42
C ALA A 223 0.59 -16.15 1.44
N VAL A 224 0.12 -14.92 1.69
CA VAL A 224 0.48 -13.76 0.88
C VAL A 224 1.96 -13.42 1.06
N ALA A 225 2.48 -13.43 2.28
CA ALA A 225 3.90 -13.17 2.49
C ALA A 225 4.79 -14.22 1.77
N HIS A 226 4.42 -15.50 1.80
CA HIS A 226 5.13 -16.55 1.08
C HIS A 226 5.13 -16.30 -0.45
N LEU A 227 4.01 -15.89 -1.04
CA LEU A 227 3.93 -15.51 -2.46
C LEU A 227 4.98 -14.46 -2.86
N PHE A 228 5.23 -13.49 -1.98
CA PHE A 228 6.21 -12.42 -2.22
C PHE A 228 7.65 -12.84 -1.94
N LEU A 229 7.87 -13.64 -0.89
CA LEU A 229 9.19 -13.93 -0.32
C LEU A 229 9.89 -15.16 -0.89
N ARG A 230 9.14 -16.13 -1.44
CA ARG A 230 9.69 -17.36 -1.99
C ARG A 230 10.67 -17.08 -3.12
N GLU A 231 11.51 -18.07 -3.45
CA GLU A 231 12.39 -17.98 -4.62
C GLU A 231 11.56 -17.70 -5.89
N GLY A 232 11.94 -16.67 -6.64
CA GLY A 232 11.18 -16.21 -7.81
C GLY A 232 9.81 -15.58 -7.48
N GLY A 233 9.54 -15.27 -6.21
CA GLY A 233 8.34 -14.57 -5.76
C GLY A 233 8.29 -13.10 -6.19
N GLU A 234 7.18 -12.43 -5.84
CA GLU A 234 6.87 -11.07 -6.32
C GLU A 234 7.92 -10.00 -5.96
N LEU A 235 8.66 -10.16 -4.85
CA LEU A 235 9.76 -9.22 -4.52
C LEU A 235 10.88 -9.22 -5.56
N TYR A 236 11.01 -10.31 -6.32
CA TYR A 236 12.03 -10.51 -7.33
C TYR A 236 11.49 -10.22 -8.75
N GLY A 237 10.30 -9.62 -8.87
CA GLY A 237 9.58 -9.41 -10.14
C GLY A 237 10.44 -8.85 -11.27
N SER A 238 11.21 -7.81 -11.00
CA SER A 238 12.13 -7.17 -11.95
C SER A 238 13.32 -8.03 -12.39
N LYS A 239 13.56 -9.17 -11.75
CA LYS A 239 14.65 -10.11 -12.04
C LYS A 239 14.15 -11.45 -12.56
N ARG A 240 12.84 -11.64 -12.74
CA ARG A 240 12.28 -12.89 -13.28
C ARG A 240 12.64 -13.04 -14.75
N GLN A 241 13.01 -14.26 -15.16
CA GLN A 241 13.32 -14.58 -16.56
C GLN A 241 12.09 -14.50 -17.49
N ALA A 242 10.89 -14.56 -16.92
CA ALA A 242 9.63 -14.42 -17.65
C ALA A 242 8.61 -13.65 -16.81
N VAL A 243 7.84 -12.80 -17.49
CA VAL A 243 6.66 -12.11 -16.93
C VAL A 243 5.62 -13.14 -16.53
N GLU A 244 5.15 -13.08 -15.29
CA GLU A 244 4.08 -13.94 -14.82
C GLU A 244 2.76 -13.54 -15.50
N ARG A 245 2.18 -14.44 -16.30
CA ARG A 245 0.87 -14.22 -16.91
C ARG A 245 -0.21 -14.40 -15.87
N ARG A 246 -0.98 -13.34 -15.63
CA ARG A 246 -2.12 -13.35 -14.73
C ARG A 246 -3.37 -13.10 -15.56
N ASP A 247 -4.41 -13.90 -15.35
CA ASP A 247 -5.62 -13.84 -16.17
C ASP A 247 -6.41 -12.53 -16.02
N SER A 248 -6.19 -11.81 -14.91
CA SER A 248 -7.07 -10.73 -14.47
C SER A 248 -6.38 -9.38 -14.26
N HIS A 249 -5.05 -9.30 -14.30
CA HIS A 249 -4.35 -8.03 -14.13
C HIS A 249 -2.94 -8.01 -14.73
N VAL A 250 -2.46 -6.81 -15.01
CA VAL A 250 -1.09 -6.55 -15.43
C VAL A 250 -0.35 -5.86 -14.29
N ASN A 251 0.77 -6.45 -13.85
CA ASN A 251 1.66 -5.81 -12.88
C ASN A 251 2.79 -5.10 -13.65
N TRP A 252 2.86 -3.77 -13.56
CA TRP A 252 3.87 -2.98 -14.27
C TRP A 252 5.31 -3.33 -13.84
N TRP A 253 5.51 -3.75 -12.59
CA TRP A 253 6.83 -4.12 -12.09
C TRP A 253 7.43 -5.34 -12.79
N ASP A 254 6.59 -6.14 -13.48
CA ASP A 254 7.06 -7.24 -14.34
C ASP A 254 7.31 -6.78 -15.80
N ALA A 255 6.93 -5.56 -16.17
CA ALA A 255 7.00 -5.01 -17.52
C ALA A 255 8.02 -3.85 -17.65
N LEU A 256 9.06 -3.84 -16.81
CA LEU A 256 10.11 -2.81 -16.86
C LEU A 256 10.78 -2.78 -18.25
N LYS A 257 10.51 -1.71 -19.01
CA LYS A 257 11.00 -1.52 -20.38
C LYS A 257 12.45 -1.04 -20.43
N TYR A 258 12.91 -0.40 -19.36
CA TYR A 258 14.28 0.08 -19.19
C TYR A 258 14.82 -0.53 -17.91
N GLU A 259 16.10 -0.94 -17.91
CA GLU A 259 16.79 -1.36 -16.68
C GLU A 259 16.75 -0.20 -15.69
N MET A 260 15.74 -0.17 -14.84
CA MET A 260 15.85 0.60 -13.61
C MET A 260 17.03 -0.01 -12.88
N VAL A 261 18.03 0.82 -12.58
CA VAL A 261 18.98 0.50 -11.53
C VAL A 261 18.24 0.67 -10.19
N ILE A 262 17.18 -0.11 -9.93
CA ILE A 262 16.65 -0.23 -8.56
C ILE A 262 17.72 -1.05 -7.82
N PRO A 263 18.42 -0.52 -6.82
CA PRO A 263 19.17 -1.38 -5.95
C PRO A 263 18.18 -2.33 -5.34
N ASP A 264 18.51 -3.59 -5.47
CA ASP A 264 17.77 -4.72 -4.96
C ASP A 264 17.78 -4.67 -3.42
N ASN A 265 17.00 -3.75 -2.85
CA ASN A 265 16.84 -3.57 -1.41
C ASN A 265 15.92 -4.65 -0.84
N VAL A 266 16.05 -5.88 -1.33
CA VAL A 266 15.24 -7.05 -0.95
C VAL A 266 15.39 -7.29 0.53
N GLU A 267 16.59 -7.23 1.10
CA GLU A 267 16.80 -7.41 2.54
C GLU A 267 15.97 -6.43 3.37
N ARG A 268 15.91 -5.15 2.96
CA ARG A 268 15.11 -4.13 3.63
C ARG A 268 13.60 -4.42 3.48
N LYS A 269 13.15 -4.81 2.28
CA LYS A 269 11.75 -5.18 2.04
C LYS A 269 11.35 -6.40 2.87
N GLN A 270 12.17 -7.45 2.88
CA GLN A 270 11.99 -8.65 3.68
C GLN A 270 11.89 -8.32 5.18
N GLY A 271 12.82 -7.52 5.70
CA GLY A 271 12.79 -7.09 7.11
C GLY A 271 11.50 -6.36 7.50
N LEU A 272 10.99 -5.50 6.61
CA LEU A 272 9.71 -4.81 6.80
C LEU A 272 8.52 -5.77 6.73
N ILE A 273 8.53 -6.75 5.82
CA ILE A 273 7.49 -7.78 5.73
C ILE A 273 7.45 -8.64 7.00
N PHE A 274 8.60 -9.06 7.52
CA PHE A 274 8.67 -9.81 8.78
C PHE A 274 8.14 -8.98 9.95
N SER A 275 8.46 -7.68 9.99
CA SER A 275 7.91 -6.75 10.98
C SER A 275 6.40 -6.63 10.85
N ALA A 276 5.86 -6.51 9.63
CA ALA A 276 4.43 -6.45 9.37
C ALA A 276 3.71 -7.73 9.80
N LEU A 277 4.24 -8.91 9.46
CA LEU A 277 3.71 -10.20 9.90
C LEU A 277 3.63 -10.30 11.43
N ARG A 278 4.70 -9.88 12.13
CA ARG A 278 4.71 -9.85 13.59
C ARG A 278 3.65 -8.92 14.15
N GLN A 279 3.47 -7.74 13.56
CA GLN A 279 2.44 -6.79 14.02
C GLN A 279 1.02 -7.32 13.79
N ILE A 280 0.76 -7.90 12.61
CA ILE A 280 -0.55 -8.42 12.22
C ILE A 280 -0.91 -9.66 13.03
N THR A 281 0.02 -10.60 13.19
CA THR A 281 -0.28 -11.95 13.69
C THR A 281 0.22 -12.22 15.11
N GLY A 282 1.15 -11.40 15.62
CA GLY A 282 1.89 -11.68 16.84
C GLY A 282 3.00 -12.75 16.68
N ILE A 283 3.12 -13.38 15.51
CA ILE A 283 4.07 -14.45 15.25
C ILE A 283 5.35 -13.86 14.67
N GLN A 284 6.49 -14.20 15.28
CA GLN A 284 7.79 -13.74 14.83
C GLN A 284 8.41 -14.72 13.83
N VAL A 285 8.93 -14.19 12.74
CA VAL A 285 9.72 -14.88 11.71
C VAL A 285 10.89 -13.99 11.29
N LYS A 286 11.96 -14.58 10.77
CA LYS A 286 13.20 -13.89 10.40
C LYS A 286 13.71 -14.24 9.00
N SER A 287 13.06 -15.17 8.29
CA SER A 287 13.48 -15.61 6.96
C SER A 287 12.27 -16.02 6.09
N ALA A 288 12.47 -16.10 4.78
CA ALA A 288 11.46 -16.60 3.85
C ALA A 288 11.09 -18.07 4.13
N THR A 289 12.08 -18.88 4.53
CA THR A 289 11.87 -20.28 4.94
C THR A 289 10.98 -20.37 6.18
N GLU A 290 11.24 -19.56 7.21
CA GLU A 290 10.38 -19.53 8.42
C GLU A 290 8.95 -19.08 8.09
N VAL A 291 8.76 -18.19 7.11
CA VAL A 291 7.43 -17.80 6.62
C VAL A 291 6.71 -18.97 5.98
N GLU A 292 7.40 -19.75 5.14
CA GLU A 292 6.84 -20.95 4.50
C GLU A 292 6.52 -22.04 5.52
N GLU A 293 7.44 -22.39 6.41
CA GLU A 293 7.23 -23.38 7.48
C GLU A 293 6.03 -23.00 8.34
N LYS A 294 5.93 -21.73 8.74
CA LYS A 294 4.81 -21.25 9.54
C LYS A 294 3.50 -21.27 8.75
N TRP A 295 3.53 -20.96 7.45
CA TRP A 295 2.36 -21.07 6.59
C TRP A 295 1.87 -22.52 6.52
N LEU A 296 2.77 -23.48 6.27
CA LEU A 296 2.48 -24.92 6.20
C LEU A 296 1.88 -25.45 7.51
N GLU A 297 2.48 -25.08 8.65
CA GLU A 297 1.95 -25.41 9.98
C GLU A 297 0.51 -24.90 10.15
N LEU A 298 0.22 -23.66 9.75
CA LEU A 298 -1.09 -23.03 9.88
C LEU A 298 -2.16 -23.61 8.93
N VAL A 299 -1.76 -24.26 7.83
CA VAL A 299 -2.68 -25.00 6.95
C VAL A 299 -2.85 -26.46 7.37
N GLY A 300 -2.01 -26.96 8.29
CA GLY A 300 -2.04 -28.34 8.77
C GLY A 300 -1.23 -29.32 7.92
N CYS A 301 -0.16 -28.83 7.28
CA CYS A 301 0.79 -29.62 6.50
C CYS A 301 2.12 -29.79 7.25
#